data_AF-A0A7C3D3F1-F1
#
_entry.id   AF-A0A7C3D3F1-F1
#
_cell.length_a   1.000
_cell.length_b   1.000
_cell.length_c   1.000
_cell.angle_alpha   90.00
_cell.angle_beta   90.00
_cell.angle_gamma   90.00
#
_symmetry.space_group_name_H-M   'P 1'
#
loop_
_entity.id
_entity.type
_entity.pdbx_description
1 polymer ?
#
loop_
_entity_poly.entity_id
_entity_poly.type
_entity_poly.pdbx_seq_one_letter_code
_entity_poly.pdbx_strand_id
1 'polypeptide(L)'
;MPEPKRQQTLQRVQQHLQEMGDMPIFSASVNRIHRVGADPDADAMALAVEILKDANLSTKVLKLANSPLHNRSRSRIGNLSRAVVVLGFETVRSAVLTLKLIDSF
;
A
#
# COMPACT_ATOMS: atom_id res chain seq x y z
N MET A 1 21.15 -29.63 1.12
CA MET A 1 22.09 -28.55 1.50
C MET A 1 21.87 -27.39 0.53
N PRO A 2 21.47 -26.17 0.96
CA PRO A 2 21.24 -25.07 0.03
C PRO A 2 22.57 -24.52 -0.48
N GLU A 3 22.65 -24.24 -1.78
CA GLU A 3 23.89 -23.88 -2.50
C GLU A 3 24.42 -22.47 -2.14
N PRO A 4 25.73 -22.31 -1.89
CA PRO A 4 26.36 -21.05 -1.48
C PRO A 4 26.22 -19.90 -2.50
N LYS A 5 25.97 -20.22 -3.77
CA LYS A 5 25.70 -19.22 -4.83
C LYS A 5 24.41 -18.43 -4.59
N ARG A 6 23.37 -19.05 -4.04
CA ARG A 6 22.07 -18.38 -3.82
C ARG A 6 22.19 -17.27 -2.78
N GLN A 7 22.92 -17.54 -1.69
CA GLN A 7 23.15 -16.56 -0.63
C GLN A 7 24.01 -15.38 -1.11
N GLN A 8 25.01 -15.63 -1.95
CA GLN A 8 25.79 -14.57 -2.57
C GLN A 8 24.96 -13.69 -3.52
N THR A 9 24.09 -14.28 -4.33
CA THR A 9 23.20 -13.51 -5.21
C THR A 9 22.24 -12.64 -4.40
N LEU A 10 21.67 -13.17 -3.32
CA LEU A 10 20.77 -12.40 -2.44
C LEU A 10 21.51 -11.24 -1.74
N GLN A 11 22.72 -11.47 -1.25
CA GLN A 11 23.54 -10.44 -0.61
C GLN A 11 23.91 -9.31 -1.58
N ARG A 12 24.26 -9.65 -2.83
CA ARG A 12 24.54 -8.66 -3.87
C ARG A 12 23.32 -7.82 -4.23
N VAL A 13 22.17 -8.46 -4.39
CA VAL A 13 20.90 -7.75 -4.63
C VAL A 13 20.59 -6.82 -3.45
N GLN A 14 20.70 -7.30 -2.21
CA GLN A 14 20.48 -6.46 -1.03
C GLN A 14 21.44 -5.27 -0.94
N GLN A 15 22.73 -5.44 -1.18
CA GLN A 15 23.70 -4.35 -1.16
C GLN A 15 23.40 -3.30 -2.23
N HIS A 16 23.07 -3.73 -3.46
CA HIS A 16 22.74 -2.80 -4.53
C HIS A 16 21.46 -1.99 -4.23
N LEU A 17 20.47 -2.62 -3.62
CA LEU A 17 19.23 -1.97 -3.18
C LEU A 17 19.45 -0.95 -2.06
N GLN A 18 20.46 -1.16 -1.20
CA GLN A 18 20.86 -0.22 -0.14
C GLN A 18 21.66 0.96 -0.70
N GLU A 19 22.55 0.72 -1.67
CA GLU A 19 23.40 1.73 -2.31
C GLU A 19 22.63 2.69 -3.21
N MET A 20 21.57 2.22 -3.88
CA MET A 20 20.71 3.05 -4.73
C MET A 20 19.82 4.03 -3.96
N GLY A 21 19.79 3.98 -2.61
CA GLY A 21 18.89 4.80 -1.78
C GLY A 21 17.40 4.45 -1.88
N ASP A 22 16.99 3.79 -2.97
CA ASP A 22 15.59 3.55 -3.34
C ASP A 22 14.97 2.26 -2.80
N MET A 23 15.64 1.49 -1.94
CA MET A 23 15.00 0.30 -1.35
C MET A 23 15.34 0.02 0.12
N PRO A 24 14.92 0.94 1.00
CA PRO A 24 14.28 0.61 2.29
C PRO A 24 12.87 1.21 2.45
N ILE A 25 12.30 1.83 1.41
CA ILE A 25 10.99 2.54 1.44
C ILE A 25 9.80 1.56 1.64
N PHE A 26 10.01 0.26 1.41
CA PHE A 26 8.98 -0.78 1.59
C PHE A 26 8.83 -1.34 3.02
N SER A 27 9.66 -0.92 3.98
CA SER A 27 9.99 -1.81 5.11
C SER A 27 8.88 -2.08 6.14
N ALA A 28 7.90 -1.20 6.36
CA ALA A 28 6.84 -1.46 7.35
C ALA A 28 5.41 -1.15 6.90
N SER A 29 5.13 0.07 6.44
CA SER A 29 3.74 0.48 6.17
C SER A 29 3.15 -0.19 4.93
N VAL A 30 3.94 -0.30 3.85
CA VAL A 30 3.53 -1.04 2.64
C VAL A 30 3.35 -2.52 2.93
N ASN A 31 4.30 -3.12 3.66
CA ASN A 31 4.19 -4.52 4.07
C ASN A 31 2.97 -4.78 4.97
N ARG A 32 2.62 -3.86 5.87
CA ARG A 32 1.39 -3.97 6.69
C ARG A 32 0.14 -3.82 5.85
N ILE A 33 0.08 -2.82 4.97
CA ILE A 33 -1.07 -2.62 4.08
C ILE A 33 -1.24 -3.81 3.13
N HIS A 34 -0.14 -4.35 2.60
CA HIS A 34 -0.15 -5.56 1.79
C HIS A 34 -0.62 -6.77 2.59
N ARG A 35 -0.13 -6.96 3.83
CA ARG A 35 -0.54 -8.07 4.70
C ARG A 35 -2.02 -7.99 5.08
N VAL A 36 -2.48 -6.84 5.57
CA VAL A 36 -3.89 -6.61 5.95
C VAL A 36 -4.78 -6.67 4.72
N GLY A 37 -4.32 -6.16 3.58
CA GLY A 37 -5.08 -6.20 2.33
C GLY A 37 -5.18 -7.58 1.69
N ALA A 38 -4.22 -8.47 1.97
CA ALA A 38 -4.21 -9.85 1.48
C ALA A 38 -4.87 -10.85 2.46
N ASP A 39 -5.26 -10.38 3.65
CA ASP A 39 -5.94 -11.18 4.65
C ASP A 39 -7.45 -11.21 4.34
N PRO A 40 -8.03 -12.38 4.00
CA PRO A 40 -9.45 -12.49 3.67
C PRO A 40 -10.38 -12.20 4.86
N ASP A 41 -9.85 -12.24 6.09
CA ASP A 41 -10.61 -11.99 7.32
C ASP A 41 -10.43 -10.53 7.81
N ALA A 42 -9.62 -9.72 7.13
CA ALA A 42 -9.43 -8.33 7.52
C ALA A 42 -10.68 -7.48 7.26
N ASP A 43 -11.01 -6.62 8.22
CA ASP A 43 -12.08 -5.66 8.08
C ASP A 43 -11.59 -4.32 7.49
N ALA A 44 -12.53 -3.55 6.94
CA ALA A 44 -12.22 -2.27 6.29
C ALA A 44 -11.54 -1.27 7.26
N MET A 45 -11.80 -1.43 8.55
CA MET A 45 -11.19 -0.66 9.63
C MET A 45 -9.71 -0.94 9.79
N ALA A 46 -9.29 -2.19 9.78
CA ALA A 46 -7.89 -2.60 9.90
C ALA A 46 -7.04 -1.96 8.80
N LEU A 47 -7.53 -2.00 7.56
CA LEU A 47 -6.84 -1.36 6.43
C LEU A 47 -6.87 0.18 6.54
N ALA A 48 -8.01 0.76 6.94
CA ALA A 48 -8.15 2.20 7.13
C ALA A 48 -7.18 2.74 8.19
N VAL A 49 -6.99 2.03 9.31
CA VAL A 49 -6.06 2.41 10.38
C VAL A 49 -4.60 2.41 9.90
N GLU A 50 -4.20 1.44 9.08
CA GLU A 50 -2.85 1.45 8.50
C GLU A 50 -2.64 2.61 7.53
N ILE A 51 -3.65 2.95 6.72
CA ILE A 51 -3.60 4.09 5.79
C ILE A 51 -3.57 5.43 6.54
N LEU A 52 -4.33 5.55 7.64
CA LEU A 52 -4.41 6.76 8.47
C LEU A 52 -3.07 7.20 9.06
N LYS A 53 -2.11 6.27 9.21
CA LYS A 53 -0.75 6.58 9.69
C LYS A 53 0.03 7.46 8.71
N ASP A 54 -0.45 7.59 7.47
CA ASP A 54 0.11 8.44 6.45
C ASP A 54 -0.96 9.41 5.92
N ALA A 55 -0.81 10.70 6.25
CA ALA A 55 -1.77 11.73 5.87
C ALA A 55 -1.81 12.00 4.36
N ASN A 56 -0.67 11.84 3.65
CA ASN A 56 -0.61 12.00 2.21
C ASN A 56 -1.39 10.87 1.54
N LEU A 57 -1.11 9.64 1.95
CA LEU A 57 -1.80 8.45 1.45
C LEU A 57 -3.31 8.52 1.73
N SER A 58 -3.69 8.90 2.95
CA SER A 58 -5.08 9.09 3.35
C SER A 58 -5.83 10.05 2.43
N THR A 59 -5.21 11.19 2.13
CA THR A 59 -5.80 12.20 1.24
C THR A 59 -5.96 11.66 -0.18
N LYS A 60 -4.95 10.95 -0.69
CA LYS A 60 -4.97 10.38 -2.04
C LYS A 60 -6.02 9.27 -2.18
N VAL A 61 -6.16 8.40 -1.17
CA VAL A 61 -7.21 7.35 -1.13
C VAL A 61 -8.62 7.97 -1.10
N LEU A 62 -8.85 9.00 -0.29
CA LEU A 62 -10.14 9.71 -0.27
C LEU A 62 -10.45 10.38 -1.60
N LYS A 63 -9.46 10.99 -2.27
CA LYS A 63 -9.63 11.56 -3.62
C LYS A 63 -10.02 10.48 -4.63
N LEU A 64 -9.36 9.33 -4.60
CA LEU A 64 -9.68 8.18 -5.46
C LEU A 64 -11.09 7.66 -5.21
N ALA A 65 -11.49 7.48 -3.94
CA ALA A 65 -12.82 7.03 -3.56
C ALA A 65 -13.92 7.98 -4.02
N ASN A 66 -13.65 9.30 -4.03
CA ASN A 66 -14.59 10.31 -4.52
C ASN A 66 -14.52 10.52 -6.04
N SER A 67 -13.65 9.83 -6.77
CA SER A 67 -13.54 9.98 -8.22
C SER A 67 -14.83 9.50 -8.92
N PRO A 68 -15.14 10.04 -10.12
CA PRO A 68 -16.34 9.66 -10.87
C PRO A 68 -16.45 8.16 -11.17
N LEU A 69 -15.31 7.47 -11.24
CA LEU A 69 -15.24 6.02 -11.51
C LEU A 69 -15.80 5.19 -10.35
N HIS A 70 -15.59 5.65 -9.11
CA HIS A 70 -15.90 4.89 -7.89
C HIS A 70 -17.13 5.44 -7.14
N ASN A 71 -17.39 6.76 -7.19
CA ASN A 71 -18.49 7.38 -6.48
C ASN A 71 -19.72 7.66 -7.38
N ARG A 72 -20.39 6.59 -7.83
CA ARG A 72 -21.60 6.72 -8.67
C ARG A 72 -22.76 7.42 -7.95
N SER A 73 -22.82 7.30 -6.62
CA SER A 73 -23.86 7.92 -5.79
C SER A 73 -23.66 9.43 -5.57
N ARG A 74 -22.51 9.99 -5.98
CA ARG A 74 -22.09 11.39 -5.71
C ARG A 74 -22.14 11.80 -4.23
N SER A 75 -22.18 10.84 -3.30
CA SER A 75 -22.15 11.10 -1.87
C SER A 75 -20.71 11.34 -1.44
N ARG A 76 -20.41 12.48 -0.81
CA ARG A 76 -19.05 12.79 -0.37
C ARG A 76 -18.58 11.75 0.66
N ILE A 77 -17.43 11.12 0.38
CA ILE A 77 -16.77 10.17 1.28
C ILE A 77 -15.70 10.93 2.06
N GLY A 78 -15.88 11.02 3.38
CA GLY A 78 -14.99 11.76 4.29
C GLY A 78 -14.18 10.89 5.26
N ASN A 79 -14.39 9.57 5.27
CA ASN A 79 -13.65 8.65 6.15
C ASN A 79 -13.11 7.45 5.36
N LEU A 80 -11.99 6.90 5.85
CA LEU A 80 -11.27 5.85 5.14
C LEU A 80 -11.96 4.48 5.20
N SER A 81 -12.74 4.18 6.24
CA SER A 81 -13.57 2.95 6.26
C SER A 81 -14.47 2.87 5.04
N ARG A 82 -15.24 3.94 4.83
CA ARG A 82 -16.22 4.03 3.75
C ARG A 82 -15.51 4.10 2.41
N ALA A 83 -14.33 4.72 2.34
CA ALA A 83 -13.49 4.66 1.15
C ALA A 83 -13.08 3.23 0.81
N VAL A 84 -12.65 2.44 1.79
CA VAL A 84 -12.29 1.03 1.61
C VAL A 84 -13.49 0.20 1.17
N VAL A 85 -14.67 0.43 1.74
CA VAL A 85 -15.91 -0.28 1.34
C VAL A 85 -16.32 0.05 -0.09
N VAL A 86 -16.21 1.32 -0.50
CA VAL A 86 -16.60 1.76 -1.86
C VAL A 86 -15.59 1.33 -2.91
N LEU A 87 -14.29 1.37 -2.60
CA LEU A 87 -13.23 0.97 -3.52
C LEU A 87 -13.04 -0.55 -3.59
N GLY A 88 -13.22 -1.25 -2.47
CA GLY A 88 -12.79 -2.62 -2.28
C GLY A 88 -11.32 -2.72 -1.88
N PHE A 89 -10.97 -3.81 -1.18
CA PHE A 89 -9.64 -4.05 -0.62
C PHE A 89 -8.52 -4.05 -1.66
N GLU A 90 -8.71 -4.80 -2.75
CA GLU A 90 -7.68 -4.93 -3.80
C GLU A 90 -7.39 -3.61 -4.52
N THR A 91 -8.43 -2.80 -4.76
CA THR A 91 -8.26 -1.47 -5.36
C THR A 91 -7.49 -0.55 -4.42
N VAL A 92 -7.80 -0.56 -3.12
CA VAL A 92 -7.06 0.24 -2.13
C VAL A 92 -5.61 -0.22 -2.04
N ARG A 93 -5.36 -1.53 -1.94
CA ARG A 93 -4.01 -2.10 -1.90
C ARG A 93 -3.18 -1.69 -3.12
N SER A 94 -3.74 -1.89 -4.32
CA SER A 94 -3.07 -1.53 -5.58
C SER A 94 -2.78 -0.04 -5.64
N ALA A 95 -3.76 0.81 -5.28
CA ALA A 95 -3.58 2.25 -5.25
C ALA A 95 -2.48 2.66 -4.25
N VAL A 96 -2.49 2.12 -3.03
CA VAL A 96 -1.46 2.41 -2.04
C VAL A 96 -0.07 2.04 -2.53
N LEU A 97 0.08 0.86 -3.13
CA LEU A 97 1.35 0.40 -3.70
C LEU A 97 1.84 1.36 -4.78
N THR A 98 0.99 1.70 -5.75
CA THR A 98 1.33 2.65 -6.81
C THR A 98 1.68 4.02 -6.26
N LEU A 99 0.91 4.53 -5.29
CA LEU A 99 1.17 5.84 -4.68
C LEU A 99 2.51 5.87 -3.93
N LYS A 100 2.86 4.77 -3.26
CA LYS A 100 4.13 4.62 -2.56
C LYS A 100 5.31 4.51 -3.51
N LEU A 101 5.13 3.86 -4.66
CA LEU A 101 6.12 3.82 -5.73
C LEU A 101 6.33 5.20 -6.37
N ILE A 102 5.27 5.99 -6.54
CA ILE A 102 5.39 7.33 -7.10
C ILE A 102 6.06 8.29 -6.12
N ASP A 103 5.74 8.21 -4.83
CA ASP A 103 6.36 9.07 -3.80
C ASP A 103 7.86 8.75 -3.57
N SER A 104 8.38 7.65 -4.12
CA SER A 104 9.82 7.29 -4.07
C SER A 104 10.66 7.80 -5.24
N PHE A 105 10.05 8.47 -6.23
CA PHE A 105 10.77 9.18 -7.32
C PHE A 105 10.77 10.69 -7.06
#